data_AF-A0AAD6GSD9-F1
#
_entry.id   AF-A0AAD6GSD9-F1
#
_cell.length_a   1.000
_cell.length_b   1.000
_cell.length_c   1.000
_cell.angle_alpha   90.00
_cell.angle_beta   90.00
_cell.angle_gamma   90.00
#
_symmetry.space_group_name_H-M   'P 1'
#
loop_
_entity.id
_entity.type
_entity.pdbx_description
1 polymer ?
#
loop_
_entity_poly.entity_id
_entity_poly.type
_entity_poly.pdbx_seq_one_letter_code
_entity_poly.pdbx_strand_id
1 'polypeptide(L)'
;MKPDPDILISIYQAWKDAVNEIFDVKGLYPTFVTNVASAGAARVALKNGIGNVWGLEASPHILWQFSTGWALAQDDLRIKAWSQQLAEKLHAINVEKGIASEFVYMGDAGEWQNPYAGFPKENVARMREIRSSYDQQGIFTRLNWGGFKLGL
;
A
#
# COMPACT_ATOMS: atom_id res chain seq x y z
N MET A 1 -7.10 4.77 4.45
CA MET A 1 -8.11 5.85 4.62
C MET A 1 -8.65 5.87 6.05
N LYS A 2 -9.23 6.99 6.51
CA LYS A 2 -10.05 6.99 7.75
C LYS A 2 -11.32 6.15 7.51
N PRO A 3 -11.83 5.42 8.52
CA PRO A 3 -13.04 4.62 8.37
C PRO A 3 -14.24 5.51 8.06
N ASP A 4 -14.89 5.24 6.94
CA ASP A 4 -16.17 5.81 6.55
C ASP A 4 -16.93 4.74 5.74
N PRO A 5 -18.14 4.32 6.17
CA PRO A 5 -18.86 3.23 5.52
C PRO A 5 -19.32 3.58 4.10
N ASP A 6 -19.76 4.82 3.88
CA ASP A 6 -20.28 5.26 2.58
C ASP A 6 -19.15 5.35 1.57
N ILE A 7 -18.00 5.86 1.98
CA ILE A 7 -16.83 5.91 1.10
C ILE A 7 -16.26 4.51 0.84
N LEU A 8 -16.25 3.63 1.84
CA LEU A 8 -15.85 2.23 1.63
C LEU A 8 -16.74 1.53 0.59
N ILE A 9 -18.06 1.72 0.68
CA ILE A 9 -19.00 1.19 -0.32
C ILE A 9 -18.73 1.82 -1.70
N SER A 10 -18.48 3.13 -1.74
CA SER A 10 -18.18 3.84 -3.00
C SER A 10 -16.93 3.30 -3.70
N ILE A 11 -15.81 3.14 -3.00
CA ILE A 11 -14.58 2.59 -3.60
C ILE A 11 -14.76 1.11 -4.00
N TYR A 12 -15.56 0.34 -3.27
CA TYR A 12 -15.87 -1.04 -3.63
C TYR A 12 -16.70 -1.14 -4.90
N GLN A 13 -17.71 -0.29 -5.08
CA GLN A 13 -18.47 -0.25 -6.35
C GLN A 13 -17.60 0.24 -7.50
N ALA A 14 -16.77 1.27 -7.30
CA ALA A 14 -15.83 1.74 -8.32
C ALA A 14 -14.83 0.65 -8.73
N TRP A 15 -14.38 -0.18 -7.78
CA TRP A 15 -13.56 -1.37 -8.07
C TRP A 15 -14.33 -2.41 -8.90
N LYS A 16 -15.59 -2.71 -8.54
CA LYS A 16 -16.43 -3.64 -9.31
C LYS A 16 -16.66 -3.17 -10.74
N ASP A 17 -16.93 -1.88 -10.93
CA ASP A 17 -17.12 -1.30 -12.25
C ASP A 17 -15.85 -1.42 -13.08
N ALA A 18 -14.69 -1.13 -12.48
CA ALA A 18 -13.39 -1.30 -13.14
C ALA A 18 -13.08 -2.77 -13.47
N VAL A 19 -13.48 -3.73 -12.63
CA VAL A 19 -13.36 -5.16 -12.93
C VAL A 19 -14.19 -5.54 -14.16
N ASN A 20 -15.38 -4.96 -14.33
CA ASN A 20 -16.22 -5.20 -15.51
C ASN A 20 -15.57 -4.69 -16.80
N GLU A 21 -14.66 -3.72 -16.76
CA GLU A 21 -13.92 -3.23 -17.94
C GLU A 21 -12.88 -4.24 -18.48
N ILE A 22 -12.54 -5.26 -17.68
CA ILE A 22 -11.54 -6.27 -18.02
C ILE A 22 -12.10 -7.70 -17.95
N PHE A 23 -13.43 -7.86 -17.98
CA PHE A 23 -14.09 -9.16 -17.84
C PHE A 23 -13.71 -10.16 -18.95
N ASP A 24 -13.21 -9.68 -20.08
CA ASP A 24 -12.76 -10.47 -21.21
C ASP A 24 -11.40 -11.17 -20.96
N VAL A 25 -10.67 -10.77 -19.92
CA VAL A 25 -9.39 -11.38 -19.56
C VAL A 25 -9.59 -12.82 -19.08
N LYS A 26 -8.87 -13.76 -19.71
CA LYS A 26 -9.04 -15.19 -19.44
C LYS A 26 -8.59 -15.53 -18.03
N GLY A 27 -9.44 -16.24 -17.30
CA GLY A 27 -9.13 -16.72 -15.94
C GLY A 27 -9.02 -15.59 -14.91
N LEU A 28 -9.70 -14.47 -15.15
CA LEU A 28 -9.73 -13.34 -14.24
C LEU A 28 -10.22 -13.77 -12.84
N TYR A 29 -9.42 -13.46 -11.83
CA TYR A 29 -9.71 -13.73 -10.42
C TYR A 29 -9.41 -12.47 -9.59
N PRO A 30 -10.35 -11.50 -9.56
CA PRO A 30 -10.15 -10.24 -8.88
C PRO A 30 -10.56 -10.35 -7.41
N THR A 31 -9.78 -9.73 -6.51
CA THR A 31 -10.05 -9.68 -5.07
C THR A 31 -9.96 -8.25 -4.58
N PHE A 32 -10.82 -7.89 -3.62
CA PHE A 32 -10.77 -6.63 -2.90
C PHE A 32 -10.68 -6.94 -1.41
N VAL A 33 -9.64 -6.42 -0.74
CA VAL A 33 -9.31 -6.76 0.64
C VAL A 33 -9.27 -5.50 1.47
N THR A 34 -9.87 -5.57 2.65
CA THR A 34 -9.80 -4.52 3.66
C THR A 34 -9.23 -5.07 4.96
N ASN A 35 -8.22 -4.37 5.48
CA ASN A 35 -7.62 -4.66 6.76
C ASN A 35 -7.88 -3.47 7.70
N VAL A 36 -8.51 -3.73 8.84
CA VAL A 36 -8.80 -2.70 9.83
C VAL A 36 -7.60 -2.56 10.78
N ALA A 37 -7.01 -1.38 10.82
CA ALA A 37 -6.02 -1.00 11.81
C ALA A 37 -6.71 -0.21 12.93
N SER A 38 -6.78 -0.78 14.12
CA SER A 38 -7.40 -0.10 15.26
C SER A 38 -6.49 1.00 15.83
N ALA A 39 -7.08 2.05 16.38
CA ALA A 39 -6.36 3.08 17.13
C ALA A 39 -5.53 2.49 18.29
N GLY A 40 -5.99 1.39 18.89
CA GLY A 40 -5.29 0.69 19.97
C GLY A 40 -3.96 0.10 19.54
N ALA A 41 -3.87 -0.44 18.33
CA ALA A 41 -2.62 -1.00 17.79
C ALA A 41 -1.54 0.08 17.67
N ALA A 42 -1.88 1.25 17.15
CA ALA A 42 -0.95 2.39 17.04
C ALA A 42 -0.63 3.03 18.41
N ARG A 43 -1.57 3.04 19.36
CA ARG A 43 -1.39 3.65 20.69
C ARG A 43 -0.20 3.08 21.47
N VAL A 44 0.04 1.77 21.36
CA VAL A 44 1.20 1.13 22.03
C VAL A 44 2.50 1.66 21.42
N ALA A 45 2.58 1.80 20.10
CA ALA A 45 3.77 2.32 19.42
C ALA A 45 4.13 3.76 19.83
N LEU A 46 3.15 4.55 20.28
CA LEU A 46 3.39 5.92 20.77
C LEU A 46 4.03 5.98 22.17
N LYS A 47 3.97 4.89 22.95
CA LYS A 47 4.41 4.89 24.37
C LYS A 47 5.34 3.74 24.75
N ASN A 48 5.67 2.84 23.82
CA ASN A 48 6.50 1.66 24.10
C ASN A 48 7.99 1.94 24.37
N GLY A 49 8.45 3.19 24.19
CA GLY A 49 9.86 3.58 24.36
C GLY A 49 10.82 3.10 23.26
N ILE A 50 10.32 2.35 22.26
CA ILE A 50 11.08 1.83 21.11
C ILE A 50 10.90 2.76 19.91
N GLY A 51 9.66 3.19 19.66
CA GLY A 51 9.30 4.13 18.59
C GLY A 51 8.20 3.62 17.67
N ASN A 52 7.88 4.45 16.67
CA ASN A 52 6.82 4.26 15.69
C ASN A 52 7.37 4.53 14.28
N VAL A 53 7.91 3.50 13.63
CA VAL A 53 8.59 3.63 12.32
C VAL A 53 7.66 4.18 11.23
N TRP A 54 6.40 3.75 11.24
CA TRP A 54 5.40 4.19 10.27
C TRP A 54 4.88 5.61 10.53
N GLY A 55 5.13 6.17 11.72
CA GLY A 55 4.66 7.52 12.09
C GLY A 55 3.14 7.65 12.20
N LEU A 56 2.41 6.54 12.31
CA LEU A 56 0.95 6.57 12.38
C LEU A 56 0.45 7.11 13.73
N GLU A 57 -0.55 7.97 13.68
CA GLU A 57 -1.25 8.42 14.88
C GLU A 57 -2.13 7.32 15.48
N ALA A 58 -2.55 7.48 16.74
CA ALA A 58 -3.49 6.57 17.39
C ALA A 58 -4.94 6.80 16.92
N SER A 59 -5.16 6.65 15.62
CA SER A 59 -6.46 6.76 14.96
C SER A 59 -6.79 5.48 14.21
N PRO A 60 -8.08 5.13 14.05
CA PRO A 60 -8.45 3.96 13.27
C PRO A 60 -8.20 4.21 11.78
N HIS A 61 -7.75 3.19 11.05
CA HIS A 61 -7.57 3.23 9.60
C HIS A 61 -8.15 1.97 8.96
N ILE A 62 -8.62 2.12 7.73
CA ILE A 62 -8.85 1.00 6.82
C ILE A 62 -7.73 1.03 5.78
N LEU A 63 -6.93 -0.02 5.76
CA LEU A 63 -6.03 -0.34 4.66
C LEU A 63 -6.85 -1.12 3.63
N TRP A 64 -6.90 -0.62 2.40
CA TRP A 64 -7.55 -1.31 1.30
C TRP A 64 -6.50 -1.69 0.27
N GLN A 65 -6.70 -2.83 -0.37
CA GLN A 65 -5.89 -3.29 -1.48
C GLN A 65 -6.74 -4.18 -2.39
N PHE A 66 -6.28 -4.38 -3.61
CA PHE A 66 -6.87 -5.35 -4.50
C PHE A 66 -5.74 -6.11 -5.20
N SER A 67 -6.01 -7.38 -5.46
CA SER A 67 -5.11 -8.23 -6.23
C SER A 67 -5.91 -9.01 -7.25
N THR A 68 -5.34 -9.21 -8.42
CA THR A 68 -6.03 -9.83 -9.54
C THR A 68 -5.15 -10.92 -10.10
N GLY A 69 -5.66 -12.16 -10.16
CA GLY A 69 -5.07 -13.25 -10.91
C GLY A 69 -5.61 -13.29 -12.35
N TRP A 70 -4.82 -13.78 -13.29
CA TRP A 70 -5.22 -14.03 -14.68
C TRP A 70 -4.41 -15.20 -15.26
N ALA A 71 -4.88 -15.78 -16.37
CA ALA A 71 -4.33 -17.05 -16.88
C ALA A 71 -3.19 -16.91 -17.89
N LEU A 72 -3.14 -15.81 -18.66
CA LEU A 72 -2.24 -15.69 -19.82
C LEU A 72 -1.29 -14.49 -19.67
N ALA A 73 0.01 -14.75 -19.84
CA ALA A 73 1.05 -13.71 -19.74
C ALA A 73 0.89 -12.54 -20.74
N GLN A 74 0.17 -12.75 -21.84
CA GLN A 74 -0.11 -11.67 -22.80
C GLN A 74 -0.91 -10.50 -22.19
N ASP A 75 -1.65 -10.76 -21.10
CA ASP A 75 -2.49 -9.76 -20.43
C ASP A 75 -1.74 -8.98 -19.34
N ASP A 76 -0.49 -9.35 -19.02
CA ASP A 76 0.30 -8.78 -17.92
C ASP A 76 0.36 -7.25 -17.96
N LEU A 77 0.68 -6.68 -19.13
CA LEU A 77 0.82 -5.23 -19.29
C LEU A 77 -0.53 -4.53 -19.13
N ARG A 78 -1.62 -5.13 -19.65
CA ARG A 78 -2.97 -4.60 -19.55
C ARG A 78 -3.42 -4.58 -18.08
N ILE A 79 -3.24 -5.69 -17.35
CA ILE A 79 -3.65 -5.78 -15.94
C ILE A 79 -2.79 -4.88 -15.05
N LYS A 80 -1.48 -4.76 -15.30
CA LYS A 80 -0.60 -3.84 -14.56
C LYS A 80 -1.04 -2.38 -14.74
N ALA A 81 -1.28 -1.96 -15.97
CA ALA A 81 -1.74 -0.59 -16.26
C ALA A 81 -3.12 -0.31 -15.66
N TRP A 82 -4.06 -1.26 -15.80
CA TRP A 82 -5.38 -1.18 -15.17
C TRP A 82 -5.28 -1.06 -13.64
N SER A 83 -4.43 -1.87 -13.01
CA SER A 83 -4.24 -1.85 -11.55
C SER A 83 -3.67 -0.51 -11.07
N GLN A 84 -2.70 0.05 -11.79
CA GLN A 84 -2.13 1.36 -11.45
C GLN A 84 -3.19 2.46 -11.52
N GLN A 85 -3.91 2.56 -12.64
CA GLN A 85 -4.93 3.57 -12.86
C GLN A 85 -6.09 3.43 -11.87
N LEU A 86 -6.51 2.20 -11.57
CA LEU A 86 -7.56 1.96 -10.59
C LEU A 86 -7.12 2.36 -9.18
N ALA A 87 -5.91 2.00 -8.76
CA ALA A 87 -5.40 2.41 -7.45
C ALA A 87 -5.38 3.94 -7.29
N GLU A 88 -4.94 4.67 -8.32
CA GLU A 88 -4.97 6.13 -8.35
C GLU A 88 -6.40 6.69 -8.27
N LYS A 89 -7.33 6.13 -9.05
CA LYS A 89 -8.76 6.51 -9.04
C LYS A 89 -9.40 6.29 -7.66
N LEU A 90 -9.16 5.14 -7.03
CA LEU A 90 -9.70 4.84 -5.70
C LEU A 90 -9.10 5.75 -4.62
N HIS A 91 -7.80 6.07 -4.73
CA HIS A 91 -7.17 7.05 -3.83
C HIS A 91 -7.74 8.45 -4.02
N ALA A 92 -7.96 8.89 -5.26
CA ALA A 92 -8.56 10.19 -5.56
C ALA A 92 -9.94 10.36 -4.93
N ILE A 93 -10.80 9.32 -4.95
CA ILE A 93 -12.09 9.33 -4.23
C ILE A 93 -11.89 9.64 -2.74
N ASN A 94 -10.90 9.00 -2.10
CA ASN A 94 -10.61 9.25 -0.68
C ASN A 94 -10.07 10.68 -0.43
N VAL A 95 -9.29 11.23 -1.37
CA VAL A 95 -8.73 12.58 -1.29
C VAL A 95 -9.85 13.62 -1.38
N GLU A 96 -10.74 13.48 -2.37
CA GLU A 96 -11.91 14.37 -2.55
C GLU A 96 -12.81 14.42 -1.31
N LYS A 97 -12.87 13.32 -0.56
CA LYS A 97 -13.67 13.19 0.66
C LYS A 97 -12.92 13.57 1.94
N GLY A 98 -11.65 13.95 1.84
CA GLY A 98 -10.83 14.37 2.98
C GLY A 98 -10.51 13.23 3.97
N ILE A 99 -10.63 11.97 3.55
CA ILE A 99 -10.37 10.78 4.38
C ILE A 99 -9.12 10.00 3.93
N ALA A 100 -8.45 10.45 2.87
CA ALA A 100 -7.23 9.85 2.38
C ALA A 100 -6.12 9.81 3.43
N SER A 101 -5.23 8.84 3.26
CA SER A 101 -3.96 8.74 3.96
C SER A 101 -2.93 8.32 2.94
N GLU A 102 -1.77 8.98 2.94
CA GLU A 102 -0.65 8.64 2.06
C GLU A 102 0.18 7.46 2.59
N PHE A 103 -0.24 6.84 3.70
CA PHE A 103 0.40 5.65 4.23
C PHE A 103 0.10 4.44 3.33
N VAL A 104 1.16 3.85 2.80
CA VAL A 104 1.12 2.60 2.02
C VAL A 104 1.79 1.50 2.84
N TYR A 105 1.04 0.43 3.11
CA TYR A 105 1.59 -0.74 3.80
C TYR A 105 2.46 -1.56 2.85
N MET A 106 3.77 -1.60 3.11
CA MET A 106 4.74 -2.22 2.20
C MET A 106 4.50 -3.70 1.88
N GLY A 107 3.77 -4.43 2.74
CA GLY A 107 3.48 -5.85 2.55
C GLY A 107 2.46 -6.12 1.44
N ASP A 108 1.60 -5.15 1.15
CA ASP A 108 0.52 -5.27 0.16
C ASP A 108 0.71 -4.27 -1.01
N ALA A 109 1.85 -3.59 -1.07
CA ALA A 109 2.10 -2.54 -2.04
C ALA A 109 2.47 -3.09 -3.43
N GLY A 110 1.88 -2.51 -4.48
CA GLY A 110 2.29 -2.78 -5.85
C GLY A 110 3.69 -2.24 -6.14
N GLU A 111 4.38 -2.84 -7.13
CA GLU A 111 5.78 -2.52 -7.46
C GLU A 111 6.05 -1.02 -7.74
N TRP A 112 5.03 -0.28 -8.17
CA TRP A 112 5.09 1.15 -8.48
C TRP A 112 4.85 2.06 -7.27
N GLN A 113 4.29 1.54 -6.17
CA GLN A 113 4.00 2.32 -4.98
C GLN A 113 5.27 2.43 -4.13
N ASN A 114 5.70 3.64 -3.80
CA ASN A 114 6.82 3.84 -2.89
C ASN A 114 6.31 3.93 -1.42
N PRO A 115 6.39 2.86 -0.61
CA PRO A 115 5.85 2.89 0.75
C PRO A 115 6.60 3.88 1.66
N TYR A 116 7.90 4.08 1.42
CA TYR A 116 8.70 4.99 2.23
C TYR A 116 8.31 6.46 2.06
N ALA A 117 7.61 6.82 0.98
CA ALA A 117 7.12 8.18 0.76
C ALA A 117 6.05 8.57 1.80
N GLY A 118 5.31 7.59 2.34
CA GLY A 118 4.31 7.80 3.37
C GLY A 118 4.85 7.77 4.81
N PHE A 119 6.15 7.51 5.00
CA PHE A 119 6.76 7.43 6.33
C PHE A 119 7.36 8.80 6.71
N PRO A 120 7.52 9.11 8.02
CA PRO A 120 8.26 10.29 8.45
C PRO A 120 9.70 10.27 7.91
N LYS A 121 10.17 11.42 7.40
CA LYS A 121 11.47 11.52 6.73
C LYS A 121 12.62 11.18 7.66
N GLU A 122 12.53 11.58 8.91
CA GLU A 122 13.48 11.28 9.99
C GLU A 122 13.55 9.77 10.29
N ASN A 123 12.42 9.06 10.20
CA ASN A 123 12.40 7.61 10.38
C ASN A 123 13.08 6.92 9.20
N VAL A 124 12.82 7.38 7.96
CA VAL A 124 13.51 6.87 6.77
C VAL A 124 15.01 7.14 6.82
N ALA A 125 15.42 8.33 7.28
CA ALA A 125 16.84 8.65 7.49
C ALA A 125 17.49 7.72 8.51
N ARG A 126 16.86 7.51 9.67
CA ARG A 126 17.33 6.57 10.69
C ARG A 126 17.43 5.14 10.17
N MET A 127 16.46 4.69 9.36
CA MET A 127 16.54 3.36 8.72
C MET A 127 17.76 3.25 7.79
N ARG A 128 18.10 4.31 7.05
CA ARG A 128 19.31 4.35 6.21
C ARG A 128 20.59 4.34 7.03
N GLU A 129 20.64 5.06 8.15
CA GLU A 129 21.78 5.03 9.08
C GLU A 129 22.02 3.63 9.66
N ILE A 130 20.95 2.96 10.08
CA ILE A 130 21.00 1.57 10.56
C ILE A 130 21.48 0.64 9.45
N ARG A 131 20.90 0.73 8.24
CA ARG A 131 21.35 -0.04 7.07
C ARG A 131 22.84 0.18 6.83
N SER A 132 23.33 1.42 6.85
CA SER A 132 24.74 1.73 6.65
C SER A 132 25.65 1.17 7.75
N SER A 133 25.13 0.95 8.97
CA SER A 133 25.91 0.37 10.07
C SER A 133 26.02 -1.16 9.96
N TYR A 134 24.96 -1.84 9.53
CA TYR A 134 24.85 -3.30 9.55
C TYR A 134 24.95 -3.99 8.18
N ASP A 135 24.61 -3.29 7.10
CA ASP A 135 24.71 -3.74 5.70
C ASP A 135 25.60 -2.78 4.90
N GLN A 136 26.82 -2.52 5.41
CA GLN A 136 27.80 -1.61 4.79
C GLN A 136 28.09 -1.98 3.34
N GLN A 137 28.15 -3.27 3.06
CA GLN A 137 28.37 -3.77 1.71
C GLN A 137 27.08 -3.83 0.90
N GLY A 138 25.91 -3.47 1.41
CA GLY A 138 24.66 -3.49 0.64
C GLY A 138 24.26 -4.89 0.14
N ILE A 139 24.63 -5.95 0.86
CA ILE A 139 24.32 -7.35 0.52
C ILE A 139 22.81 -7.55 0.40
N PHE A 140 22.02 -7.07 1.36
CA PHE A 140 20.55 -7.20 1.31
C PHE A 140 19.90 -6.24 0.32
N THR A 141 20.60 -5.14 -0.01
CA THR A 141 20.17 -4.23 -1.06
C THR A 141 20.38 -4.84 -2.45
N ARG A 142 21.52 -5.50 -2.70
CA ARG A 142 21.91 -6.00 -4.03
C ARG A 142 21.55 -7.45 -4.31
N LEU A 143 21.71 -8.34 -3.34
CA LEU A 143 21.58 -9.78 -3.56
C LEU A 143 20.18 -10.32 -3.24
N ASN A 144 19.39 -9.60 -2.44
CA ASN A 144 18.02 -10.02 -2.16
C ASN A 144 17.07 -9.50 -3.24
N TRP A 145 16.46 -10.42 -3.99
CA TRP A 145 15.49 -10.10 -5.02
C TRP A 145 14.13 -9.72 -4.42
N GLY A 146 13.49 -8.69 -5.01
CA GLY A 146 12.20 -8.20 -4.55
C GLY A 146 12.25 -7.35 -3.26
N GLY A 147 11.05 -6.95 -2.82
CA GLY A 147 10.86 -6.05 -1.68
C GLY A 147 11.32 -4.62 -1.93
N PHE A 148 10.75 -3.68 -1.18
CA PHE A 148 11.11 -2.25 -1.29
C PHE A 148 12.44 -1.97 -0.61
N LYS A 149 13.44 -1.53 -1.39
CA LYS A 149 14.73 -1.10 -0.86
C LYS A 149 14.66 0.37 -0.42
N LEU A 150 15.40 0.74 0.63
CA LEU A 150 15.45 2.11 1.16
C LEU A 150 16.09 3.16 0.22
N GLY A 151 16.42 2.76 -1.01
CA GLY A 151 17.35 3.45 -1.91
C GLY A 151 18.79 3.31 -1.42
N LEU A 152 19.73 3.89 -2.16
CA LEU A 152 21.09 4.17 -1.66
C LEU A 152 21.08 5.46 -0.87
#